data_AF-A0A4Q7YSD3-F1
#
_entry.id   AF-A0A4Q7YSD3-F1
#
_cell.length_a   1.000
_cell.length_b   1.000
_cell.length_c   1.000
_cell.angle_alpha   90.00
_cell.angle_beta   90.00
_cell.angle_gamma   90.00
#
_symmetry.space_group_name_H-M   'P 1'
#
loop_
_entity.id
_entity.type
_entity.pdbx_description
1 polymer ?
#
loop_
_entity_poly.entity_id
_entity_poly.type
_entity_poly.pdbx_seq_one_letter_code
_entity_poly.pdbx_strand_id
1 'polypeptide(L)'
;MHRRKALLLFASGAVGRKSFGQVSSIPEGRPSDAHITWVTESLKRMMTIKPGMTRKTLLTVFTTEGGISTRYWRTFVSQDCAYFKVDIKFRIPNQTEQDAHGHATTEEDDNDIIASISRPYLEFSVTD
;
A
#
# COMPACT_ATOMS: atom_id res chain seq x y z
N MET A 1 -71.87 -40.89 3.06
CA MET A 1 -71.78 -42.10 2.20
C MET A 1 -70.90 -41.74 1.00
N HIS A 2 -69.64 -42.19 0.98
CA HIS A 2 -69.11 -43.17 0.00
C HIS A 2 -69.15 -42.68 -1.46
N ARG A 3 -68.04 -42.39 -2.14
CA ARG A 3 -67.10 -43.42 -2.67
C ARG A 3 -65.78 -42.83 -3.21
N ARG A 4 -64.74 -43.63 -3.05
CA ARG A 4 -63.37 -43.53 -3.57
C ARG A 4 -63.32 -43.65 -5.11
N LYS A 5 -62.21 -43.15 -5.71
CA LYS A 5 -61.41 -43.62 -6.88
C LYS A 5 -60.87 -42.40 -7.64
N ALA A 6 -59.73 -42.35 -8.31
CA ALA A 6 -58.47 -43.08 -8.33
C ALA A 6 -57.49 -42.20 -9.15
N LEU A 7 -56.21 -42.28 -8.80
CA LEU A 7 -54.98 -41.90 -9.50
C LEU A 7 -55.08 -41.48 -11.00
N LEU A 8 -54.49 -40.33 -11.35
CA LEU A 8 -53.80 -40.11 -12.63
C LEU A 8 -52.55 -39.25 -12.40
N LEU A 9 -51.39 -39.90 -12.60
CA LEU A 9 -50.07 -39.28 -12.67
C LEU A 9 -49.95 -38.49 -13.98
N PHE A 10 -49.67 -37.20 -13.90
CA PHE A 10 -49.10 -36.44 -15.02
C PHE A 10 -47.68 -36.02 -14.67
N ALA A 11 -46.73 -36.67 -15.35
CA ALA A 11 -45.35 -36.24 -15.46
C ALA A 11 -45.25 -35.19 -16.56
N SER A 12 -44.56 -34.08 -16.25
CA SER A 12 -43.91 -33.07 -17.11
C SER A 12 -44.16 -31.70 -16.47
N GLY A 13 -43.17 -31.03 -15.90
CA GLY A 13 -41.90 -30.69 -16.54
C GLY A 13 -41.97 -29.21 -16.93
N ALA A 14 -41.96 -28.31 -15.96
CA ALA A 14 -41.78 -26.88 -16.19
C ALA A 14 -40.48 -26.46 -15.51
N VAL A 15 -39.49 -26.22 -16.36
CA VAL A 15 -38.12 -25.80 -16.07
C VAL A 15 -38.11 -24.68 -15.04
N GLY A 16 -37.39 -24.90 -13.94
CA GLY A 16 -37.14 -23.90 -12.92
C GLY A 16 -36.53 -22.65 -13.55
N ARG A 17 -37.20 -21.52 -13.34
CA ARG A 17 -36.68 -20.19 -13.61
C ARG A 17 -35.46 -20.00 -12.71
N LYS A 18 -34.27 -20.37 -13.18
CA LYS A 18 -33.03 -19.95 -12.53
C LYS A 18 -33.05 -18.44 -12.57
N SER A 19 -33.27 -17.83 -11.41
CA SER A 19 -32.87 -16.45 -11.18
C SER A 19 -31.39 -16.41 -11.56
N PHE A 20 -31.10 -15.91 -12.76
CA PHE A 20 -29.76 -15.53 -13.11
C PHE A 20 -29.40 -14.47 -12.08
N GLY A 21 -28.46 -14.83 -11.21
CA GLY A 21 -27.87 -13.92 -10.26
C GLY A 21 -27.54 -12.65 -11.01
N GLN A 22 -28.05 -11.55 -10.48
CA GLN A 22 -27.70 -10.21 -10.89
C GLN A 22 -26.18 -10.16 -10.97
N VAL A 23 -25.65 -10.25 -12.20
CA VAL A 23 -24.26 -9.90 -12.47
C VAL A 23 -24.22 -8.42 -12.11
N SER A 24 -23.72 -8.12 -10.92
CA SER A 24 -23.33 -6.77 -10.59
C SER A 24 -22.26 -6.39 -11.59
N SER A 25 -22.66 -5.70 -12.65
CA SER A 25 -21.74 -4.94 -13.48
C SER A 25 -20.98 -4.03 -12.54
N ILE A 26 -19.72 -4.37 -12.27
CA ILE A 26 -18.79 -3.42 -11.67
C ILE A 26 -18.79 -2.23 -12.63
N PRO A 27 -19.15 -1.01 -12.20
CA PRO A 27 -19.02 0.13 -13.07
C PRO A 27 -17.53 0.32 -13.34
N GLU A 28 -17.08 -0.06 -14.53
CA GLU A 28 -15.76 0.32 -15.02
C GLU A 28 -15.70 1.86 -15.00
N GLY A 29 -14.79 2.40 -14.19
CA GLY A 29 -14.39 3.81 -14.25
C GLY A 29 -14.44 4.60 -12.95
N ARG A 30 -15.00 4.09 -11.84
CA ARG A 30 -14.92 4.78 -10.53
C ARG A 30 -14.29 3.87 -9.45
N PRO A 31 -13.28 4.36 -8.71
CA PRO A 31 -12.78 3.62 -7.57
C PRO A 31 -13.92 3.42 -6.57
N SER A 32 -14.03 2.20 -6.02
CA SER A 32 -14.97 1.92 -4.95
C SER A 32 -14.62 2.76 -3.72
N ASP A 33 -15.61 3.02 -2.85
CA ASP A 33 -15.37 3.70 -1.57
C ASP A 33 -14.28 2.98 -0.75
N ALA A 34 -14.17 1.66 -0.89
CA ALA A 34 -13.12 0.85 -0.28
C ALA A 34 -11.72 1.23 -0.81
N HIS A 35 -11.56 1.48 -2.11
CA HIS A 35 -10.27 1.91 -2.67
C HIS A 35 -9.87 3.30 -2.16
N ILE A 36 -10.82 4.24 -2.15
CA ILE A 36 -10.56 5.60 -1.62
C ILE A 36 -10.20 5.53 -0.14
N THR A 37 -10.91 4.71 0.63
CA THR A 37 -10.62 4.48 2.06
C THR A 37 -9.21 3.91 2.24
N TRP A 38 -8.85 2.89 1.47
CA TRP A 38 -7.51 2.30 1.53
C TRP A 38 -6.41 3.33 1.20
N VAL A 39 -6.55 4.10 0.10
CA VAL A 39 -5.59 5.16 -0.23
C VAL A 39 -5.49 6.17 0.91
N THR A 40 -6.63 6.58 1.47
CA THR A 40 -6.68 7.55 2.58
C THR A 40 -5.90 7.04 3.81
N GLU A 41 -6.10 5.78 4.20
CA GLU A 41 -5.41 5.19 5.34
C GLU A 41 -3.91 5.01 5.08
N SER A 42 -3.51 4.63 3.87
CA SER A 42 -2.10 4.56 3.47
C SER A 42 -1.43 5.94 3.50
N LEU A 43 -2.10 6.99 2.99
CA LEU A 43 -1.62 8.37 3.08
C LEU A 43 -1.49 8.83 4.55
N LYS A 44 -2.46 8.51 5.40
CA LYS A 44 -2.40 8.83 6.84
C LYS A 44 -1.23 8.15 7.52
N ARG A 45 -0.97 6.87 7.24
CA ARG A 45 0.20 6.14 7.76
C ARG A 45 1.50 6.79 7.34
N MET A 46 1.68 7.10 6.06
CA MET A 46 2.87 7.82 5.58
C MET A 46 3.07 9.17 6.27
N MET A 47 1.99 9.91 6.50
CA MET A 47 2.03 11.20 7.19
C MET A 47 2.39 11.11 8.68
N THR A 48 2.45 9.93 9.29
CA THR A 48 2.95 9.78 10.67
C THR A 48 4.45 10.05 10.76
N ILE A 49 5.20 9.85 9.67
CA ILE A 49 6.62 10.14 9.62
C ILE A 49 6.86 11.62 9.43
N LYS A 50 7.71 12.22 10.28
CA LYS A 50 8.00 13.66 10.31
C LYS A 50 9.50 13.94 10.38
N PRO A 51 9.94 15.14 9.96
CA PRO A 51 11.30 15.60 10.25
C PRO A 51 11.63 15.49 11.75
N GLY A 52 12.86 15.12 12.05
CA GLY A 52 13.34 14.88 13.42
C GLY A 52 13.26 13.41 13.88
N MET A 53 12.48 12.57 13.21
CA MET A 53 12.47 11.11 13.46
C MET A 53 13.71 10.44 12.86
N THR A 54 14.01 9.21 13.30
CA THR A 54 15.16 8.44 12.81
C THR A 54 14.83 7.63 11.56
N ARG A 55 15.84 7.21 10.81
CA ARG A 55 15.72 6.23 9.71
C ARG A 55 15.06 4.94 10.19
N LYS A 56 15.40 4.46 11.40
CA LYS A 56 14.74 3.30 12.01
C LYS A 56 13.23 3.49 12.13
N THR A 57 12.76 4.67 12.55
CA THR A 57 11.32 4.96 12.61
C THR A 57 10.70 5.06 11.21
N LEU A 58 11.40 5.64 10.23
CA LEU A 58 10.94 5.66 8.84
C LEU A 58 10.67 4.24 8.30
N LEU A 59 11.58 3.31 8.58
CA LEU A 59 11.52 1.92 8.11
C LEU A 59 10.39 1.09 8.75
N THR A 60 9.62 1.64 9.71
CA THR A 60 8.40 0.97 10.20
C THR A 60 7.17 1.25 9.33
N VAL A 61 7.25 2.24 8.43
CA VAL A 61 6.15 2.64 7.53
C VAL A 61 6.54 2.50 6.06
N PHE A 62 7.83 2.69 5.77
CA PHE A 62 8.39 2.63 4.43
C PHE A 62 9.39 1.49 4.28
N THR A 63 9.75 1.19 3.04
CA THR A 63 10.85 0.30 2.65
C THR A 63 11.67 0.95 1.54
N THR A 64 12.84 0.39 1.27
CA THR A 64 13.70 0.83 0.16
C THR A 64 13.17 0.34 -1.18
N GLU A 65 13.42 1.13 -2.23
CA GLU A 65 13.28 0.76 -3.64
C GLU A 65 14.66 0.87 -4.31
N GLY A 66 14.86 0.24 -5.47
CA GLY A 66 16.09 0.36 -6.25
C GLY A 66 16.39 1.79 -6.72
N GLY A 67 17.46 1.96 -7.51
CA GLY A 67 17.89 3.24 -8.04
C GLY A 67 18.94 3.97 -7.18
N ILE A 68 19.21 5.23 -7.54
CA ILE A 68 20.30 6.01 -6.97
C ILE A 68 19.94 6.48 -5.55
N SER A 69 20.80 6.14 -4.58
CA SER A 69 20.63 6.51 -3.19
C SER A 69 21.97 6.81 -2.52
N THR A 70 21.92 7.64 -1.48
CA THR A 70 23.05 7.96 -0.61
C THR A 70 22.57 7.99 0.83
N ARG A 71 23.48 7.95 1.80
CA ARG A 71 23.14 8.17 3.22
C ARG A 71 22.30 9.43 3.44
N TYR A 72 22.59 10.51 2.71
CA TYR A 72 21.94 11.81 2.90
C TYR A 72 20.62 11.96 2.18
N TRP A 73 20.34 11.15 1.17
CA TRP A 73 19.14 11.28 0.36
C TRP A 73 18.77 9.97 -0.33
N ARG A 74 17.48 9.63 -0.25
CA ARG A 74 16.90 8.44 -0.89
C ARG A 74 15.39 8.62 -1.10
N THR A 75 14.88 8.01 -2.17
CA THR A 75 13.45 7.74 -2.36
C THR A 75 13.04 6.46 -1.65
N PHE A 76 11.99 6.53 -0.84
CA PHE A 76 11.41 5.40 -0.13
C PHE A 76 9.99 5.14 -0.64
N VAL A 77 9.58 3.89 -0.57
CA VAL A 77 8.23 3.45 -0.97
C VAL A 77 7.45 2.98 0.25
N SER A 78 6.14 3.19 0.25
CA SER A 78 5.27 2.71 1.32
C SER A 78 5.25 1.18 1.36
N GLN A 79 5.20 0.61 2.57
CA GLN A 79 4.96 -0.82 2.74
C GLN A 79 3.55 -1.25 2.25
N ASP A 80 2.61 -0.31 2.15
CA ASP A 80 1.25 -0.59 1.67
C ASP A 80 1.18 -0.74 0.14
N CYS A 81 2.02 -0.01 -0.59
CA CYS A 81 2.06 0.00 -2.04
C CYS A 81 3.36 0.64 -2.53
N ALA A 82 4.10 -0.09 -3.38
CA ALA A 82 5.37 0.38 -3.92
C ALA A 82 5.25 1.59 -4.86
N TYR A 83 4.04 2.00 -5.24
CA TYR A 83 3.82 3.22 -6.03
C TYR A 83 3.69 4.48 -5.18
N PHE A 84 3.48 4.34 -3.87
CA PHE A 84 3.42 5.47 -2.96
C PHE A 84 4.83 5.80 -2.51
N LYS A 85 5.33 6.96 -2.92
CA LYS A 85 6.73 7.34 -2.71
C LYS A 85 6.88 8.62 -1.92
N VAL A 86 8.02 8.75 -1.26
CA VAL A 86 8.51 9.97 -0.63
C VAL A 86 10.01 10.12 -0.87
N ASP A 87 10.45 11.36 -1.06
CA ASP A 87 11.88 11.70 -1.05
C ASP A 87 12.28 12.16 0.34
N ILE A 88 13.31 11.53 0.89
CA ILE A 88 13.83 11.80 2.22
C ILE A 88 15.24 12.36 2.11
N LYS A 89 15.49 13.46 2.84
CA LYS A 89 16.85 13.90 3.15
C LYS A 89 17.15 13.64 4.60
N PHE A 90 18.36 13.16 4.89
CA PHE A 90 18.84 12.88 6.24
C PHE A 90 19.95 13.84 6.65
N ARG A 91 20.14 13.96 7.96
CA ARG A 91 21.31 14.55 8.60
C ARG A 91 21.87 13.55 9.62
N ILE A 92 23.18 13.57 9.80
CA ILE A 92 23.87 12.68 10.74
C ILE A 92 23.80 13.29 12.15
N PRO A 93 23.38 12.55 13.19
CA PRO A 93 23.44 13.03 14.56
C PRO A 93 24.90 13.18 15.03
N ASN A 94 25.19 14.24 15.78
CA ASN A 94 26.49 14.46 16.43
C ASN A 94 27.72 14.47 15.50
N GLN A 95 27.53 14.97 14.27
CA GLN A 95 28.52 15.40 13.27
C GLN A 95 29.99 15.08 13.57
N THR A 96 30.30 13.79 13.64
CA THR A 96 31.63 13.29 13.32
C THR A 96 31.40 12.54 12.03
N GLU A 97 31.45 13.27 10.92
CA GLU A 97 31.22 12.72 9.56
C GLU A 97 32.35 11.76 9.14
N GLN A 98 33.22 11.40 10.08
CA GLN A 98 34.43 10.63 9.87
C GLN A 98 34.34 9.30 10.60
N ASP A 99 34.68 8.22 9.91
CA ASP A 99 34.93 6.93 10.53
C ASP A 99 36.20 6.98 11.42
N ALA A 100 36.53 5.85 12.05
CA ALA A 100 37.72 5.74 12.90
C ALA A 100 39.05 6.09 12.20
N HIS A 101 39.04 6.22 10.87
CA HIS A 101 40.19 6.50 10.01
C HIS A 101 40.13 7.90 9.37
N GLY A 102 39.11 8.72 9.67
CA GLY A 102 38.97 10.06 9.12
C GLY A 102 38.20 10.14 7.80
N HIS A 103 37.60 9.05 7.31
CA HIS A 103 36.87 9.02 6.05
C HIS A 103 35.39 9.35 6.20
N ALA A 104 34.83 10.05 5.21
CA ALA A 104 33.40 10.36 5.16
C ALA A 104 32.54 9.08 5.35
N THR A 105 31.70 9.03 6.38
CA THR A 105 30.80 7.88 6.59
C THR A 105 29.72 7.86 5.51
N THR A 106 29.81 6.92 4.57
CA THR A 106 28.86 6.78 3.45
C THR A 106 27.76 5.76 3.69
N GLU A 107 27.91 4.91 4.71
CA GLU A 107 26.93 3.87 5.07
C GLU A 107 25.70 4.48 5.74
N GLU A 108 24.53 3.98 5.36
CA GLU A 108 23.25 4.37 5.97
C GLU A 108 23.18 3.89 7.43
N ASP A 109 22.75 4.75 8.35
CA ASP A 109 22.63 4.42 9.78
C ASP A 109 21.18 4.57 10.25
N ASP A 110 20.72 3.62 11.07
CA ASP A 110 19.39 3.62 11.69
C ASP A 110 19.08 4.88 12.49
N ASN A 111 20.11 5.56 13.01
CA ASN A 111 20.03 6.78 13.80
C ASN A 111 20.12 8.05 12.95
N ASP A 112 20.29 7.95 11.62
CA ASP A 112 20.20 9.10 10.72
C ASP A 112 18.86 9.82 10.95
N ILE A 113 18.90 11.15 11.06
CA ILE A 113 17.71 11.95 11.38
C ILE A 113 17.12 12.49 10.10
N ILE A 114 15.81 12.32 9.92
CA ILE A 114 15.06 12.90 8.80
C ILE A 114 15.17 14.43 8.91
N ALA A 115 15.86 15.04 7.95
CA ALA A 115 15.97 16.48 7.81
C ALA A 115 14.75 17.04 7.06
N SER A 116 14.30 16.35 6.01
CA SER A 116 13.10 16.70 5.27
C SER A 116 12.45 15.47 4.64
N ILE A 117 11.13 15.54 4.46
CA ILE A 117 10.31 14.54 3.77
C ILE A 117 9.41 15.27 2.76
N SER A 118 9.33 14.76 1.53
CA SER A 118 8.40 15.29 0.53
C SER A 118 6.95 15.01 0.90
N ARG A 119 6.00 15.66 0.20
CA ARG A 119 4.63 15.15 0.20
C ARG A 119 4.62 13.76 -0.47
N PRO A 120 3.75 12.82 -0.04
CA PRO A 120 3.57 11.56 -0.75
C PRO A 120 3.16 11.80 -2.20
N TYR A 121 3.75 11.05 -3.13
CA TYR A 121 3.43 11.12 -4.55
C TYR A 121 3.30 9.71 -5.15
N LEU A 122 2.76 9.64 -6.36
CA LEU A 122 2.59 8.41 -7.11
C LEU A 122 3.63 8.32 -8.21
N GLU A 123 4.31 7.18 -8.30
CA GLU A 123 5.20 6.86 -9.39
C GLU A 123 5.30 5.34 -9.53
N PHE A 124 5.51 4.83 -10.74
CA PHE A 124 5.72 3.40 -10.94
C PHE A 124 7.00 2.92 -10.26
N SER A 125 6.99 1.64 -9.91
CA SER A 125 8.14 1.04 -9.24
C SER A 125 9.34 0.98 -10.17
N VAL A 126 10.51 1.32 -9.64
CA VAL A 126 11.79 1.19 -10.31
C VAL A 126 12.43 -0.12 -9.88
N THR A 127 12.78 -0.95 -10.86
CA THR A 127 13.53 -2.18 -10.65
C THR A 127 14.96 -1.94 -11.13
N ASP A 128 15.93 -2.52 -10.41
CA ASP A 128 17.35 -2.50 -10.79
C ASP A 128 17.67 -3.60 -11.82
#